data_AF-A0A4P8XZH2-F1
#
_entry.id   AF-A0A4P8XZH2-F1
#
_cell.length_a   1.000
_cell.length_b   1.000
_cell.length_c   1.000
_cell.angle_alpha   90.00
_cell.angle_beta   90.00
_cell.angle_gamma   90.00
#
_symmetry.space_group_name_H-M   'P 1'
#
loop_
_entity.id
_entity.type
_entity.pdbx_description
1 polymer ?
#
loop_
_entity_poly.entity_id
_entity_poly.type
_entity_poly.pdbx_seq_one_letter_code
_entity_poly.pdbx_strand_id
1 'polypeptide(L)'
;MRVVRNEYRINVRFRPDHPDEKEAADYLSTLGKSRNQFIVDAVINQIRNQDHSPSFSLSDIRKVVREEFQTAAITLPIATENEAELSNDISELDPKAVLDSLSMFD
;
A
#
# COMPACT_ATOMS: atom_id res chain seq x y z
N MET A 1 -11.00 -5.42 -42.58
CA MET A 1 -11.64 -5.42 -41.25
C MET A 1 -11.45 -4.03 -40.65
N ARG A 2 -12.50 -3.19 -40.65
CA ARG A 2 -12.40 -1.81 -40.14
C ARG A 2 -12.59 -1.86 -38.63
N VAL A 3 -11.52 -1.66 -37.87
CA VAL A 3 -11.62 -1.53 -36.40
C VAL A 3 -12.35 -0.21 -36.15
N VAL A 4 -13.65 -0.29 -35.88
CA VAL A 4 -14.39 0.85 -35.34
C VAL A 4 -13.88 1.02 -33.92
N ARG A 5 -12.96 1.96 -33.69
CA ARG A 5 -12.64 2.41 -32.34
C ARG A 5 -13.91 3.07 -31.82
N ASN A 6 -14.69 2.34 -31.03
CA ASN A 6 -15.72 2.97 -30.20
C ASN A 6 -14.98 3.87 -29.21
N GLU A 7 -14.94 5.17 -29.50
CA GLU A 7 -14.51 6.17 -28.54
C GLU A 7 -15.62 6.26 -27.48
N TYR A 8 -15.51 5.44 -26.45
CA TYR A 8 -16.43 5.47 -25.33
C TYR A 8 -16.28 6.82 -24.60
N ARG A 9 -17.31 7.66 -24.71
CA ARG A 9 -17.39 8.95 -24.00
C ARG A 9 -18.37 8.81 -22.85
N ILE A 10 -17.90 9.08 -21.64
CA ILE A 10 -18.71 9.07 -20.42
C ILE A 10 -18.86 10.52 -19.97
N ASN A 11 -20.09 10.96 -19.76
CA ASN A 11 -20.39 12.24 -19.14
C ASN A 11 -20.70 12.00 -17.65
N VAL A 12 -19.91 12.59 -16.77
CA VAL A 12 -20.09 12.50 -15.30
C VAL A 12 -20.61 13.84 -14.79
N ARG A 13 -21.59 13.80 -13.88
CA ARG A 13 -22.15 14.98 -13.20
C ARG A 13 -22.12 14.73 -11.71
N PHE A 14 -21.63 15.71 -10.96
CA PHE A 14 -21.61 15.71 -9.50
C PHE A 14 -22.74 16.57 -8.97
N ARG A 15 -23.45 16.07 -7.98
CA ARG A 15 -24.53 16.75 -7.27
C ARG A 15 -23.98 17.57 -6.10
N PRO A 16 -24.12 18.91 -6.11
CA PRO A 16 -23.59 19.76 -5.04
C PRO A 16 -24.36 19.63 -3.72
N ASP A 17 -25.58 19.08 -3.78
CA ASP A 17 -26.43 18.76 -2.65
C ASP A 17 -25.99 17.48 -1.89
N HIS A 18 -25.13 16.65 -2.49
CA HIS A 18 -24.57 15.48 -1.83
C HIS A 18 -23.13 15.77 -1.37
N PRO A 19 -22.83 15.68 -0.06
CA PRO A 19 -21.53 16.08 0.48
C PRO A 19 -20.37 15.31 -0.16
N ASP A 20 -20.50 13.98 -0.30
CA ASP A 20 -19.46 13.14 -0.91
C ASP A 20 -19.20 13.46 -2.38
N GLU A 21 -20.25 13.78 -3.15
CA GLU A 21 -20.10 14.14 -4.57
C GLU A 21 -19.50 15.53 -4.72
N LYS A 22 -19.83 16.46 -3.82
CA LYS A 22 -19.22 17.79 -3.77
C LYS A 22 -17.73 17.70 -3.46
N GLU A 23 -17.35 16.93 -2.44
CA GLU A 23 -15.94 16.70 -2.10
C GLU A 23 -15.18 16.07 -3.26
N ALA A 24 -15.77 15.07 -3.93
CA ALA A 24 -15.18 14.48 -5.13
C ALA A 24 -15.02 15.50 -6.27
N ALA A 25 -16.01 16.37 -6.49
CA ALA A 25 -15.94 17.43 -7.51
C ALA A 25 -14.84 18.47 -7.20
N ASP A 26 -14.75 18.88 -5.94
CA ASP A 26 -13.73 19.81 -5.45
C ASP A 26 -12.33 19.18 -5.59
N TYR A 27 -12.16 17.91 -5.20
CA TYR A 27 -10.92 17.17 -5.41
C TYR A 27 -10.53 17.06 -6.88
N LEU A 28 -11.48 16.76 -7.77
CA LEU A 28 -11.23 16.72 -9.21
C LEU A 28 -10.81 18.08 -9.79
N SER A 29 -11.18 19.19 -9.13
CA SER A 29 -10.82 20.54 -9.54
C SER A 29 -9.39 20.92 -9.16
N THR A 30 -8.84 20.32 -8.10
CA THR A 30 -7.46 20.57 -7.63
C THR A 30 -6.43 19.71 -8.35
N LEU A 31 -6.86 18.69 -9.08
CA LEU A 31 -5.97 17.82 -9.85
C LEU A 31 -5.26 18.59 -10.97
N GLY A 32 -3.93 18.50 -11.01
CA GLY A 32 -3.10 19.00 -12.12
C GLY A 32 -3.18 18.15 -13.41
N LYS A 33 -4.15 17.23 -13.51
CA LYS A 33 -4.34 16.35 -14.68
C LYS A 33 -5.75 16.47 -15.25
N SER A 34 -5.92 16.05 -16.50
CA SER A 34 -7.24 16.00 -17.14
C SER A 34 -8.19 15.11 -16.34
N ARG A 35 -9.42 15.58 -16.10
CA ARG A 35 -10.48 14.81 -15.42
C ARG A 35 -10.72 13.46 -16.10
N ASN A 36 -10.68 13.43 -17.43
CA ASN A 36 -10.83 12.19 -18.20
C ASN A 36 -9.68 11.22 -17.93
N GLN A 37 -8.45 11.72 -17.81
CA GLN A 37 -7.30 10.89 -17.47
C GLN A 37 -7.44 10.35 -16.04
N PHE A 38 -7.85 11.18 -15.07
CA PHE A 38 -8.11 10.71 -13.71
C PHE A 38 -9.14 9.57 -13.68
N ILE A 39 -10.28 9.73 -14.37
CA ILE A 39 -11.35 8.72 -14.38
C ILE A 39 -10.85 7.42 -15.03
N VAL A 40 -10.12 7.50 -16.13
CA VAL A 40 -9.53 6.31 -16.79
C VAL A 40 -8.55 5.60 -15.86
N ASP A 41 -7.67 6.34 -15.18
CA ASP A 41 -6.73 5.77 -14.22
C ASP A 41 -7.47 5.09 -13.05
N ALA A 42 -8.53 5.73 -12.53
CA ALA A 42 -9.32 5.20 -11.43
C ALA A 42 -10.00 3.87 -11.80
N VAL A 43 -10.57 3.78 -13.01
CA VAL A 43 -11.17 2.53 -13.51
C VAL A 43 -10.12 1.44 -13.68
N ILE A 44 -8.95 1.75 -14.25
CA ILE A 44 -7.85 0.79 -14.39
C ILE A 44 -7.40 0.27 -13.01
N ASN A 45 -7.25 1.16 -12.04
CA ASN A 45 -6.85 0.79 -10.68
C ASN A 45 -7.91 -0.07 -10.00
N GLN A 46 -9.20 0.23 -10.20
CA GLN A 46 -10.28 -0.58 -9.66
C GLN A 46 -10.28 -2.01 -10.22
N ILE A 47 -10.08 -2.16 -11.53
CA ILE A 47 -9.97 -3.49 -12.18
C ILE A 47 -8.79 -4.27 -11.58
N ARG A 48 -7.60 -3.63 -11.50
CA ARG A 48 -6.42 -4.25 -10.89
C ARG A 48 -6.66 -4.66 -9.45
N ASN A 49 -7.30 -3.83 -8.65
CA ASN A 49 -7.59 -4.14 -7.25
C ASN A 49 -8.61 -5.27 -7.10
N GLN A 50 -9.56 -5.41 -8.03
CA GLN A 50 -10.49 -6.54 -8.05
C GLN A 50 -9.76 -7.84 -8.41
N ASP A 51 -8.90 -7.81 -9.43
CA ASP A 51 -8.10 -8.96 -9.86
C ASP A 51 -7.02 -9.35 -8.84
N HIS A 52 -6.56 -8.40 -8.02
CA HIS A 52 -5.61 -8.61 -6.93
C HIS A 52 -6.27 -8.88 -5.58
N SER A 53 -7.56 -9.21 -5.52
CA SER A 53 -8.10 -9.86 -4.32
C SER A 53 -7.28 -11.12 -4.10
N PRO A 54 -6.42 -11.20 -3.06
CA PRO A 54 -5.54 -12.35 -2.91
C PRO A 54 -6.44 -13.57 -2.77
N SER A 55 -6.24 -14.57 -3.64
CA SER A 55 -6.95 -15.86 -3.56
C SER A 55 -6.66 -16.60 -2.25
N PHE A 56 -5.72 -16.09 -1.47
CA PHE A 56 -5.31 -16.55 -0.16
C PHE A 56 -5.66 -15.50 0.89
N SER A 57 -6.30 -15.93 1.95
CA SER A 57 -6.53 -15.12 3.15
C SER A 57 -5.25 -15.04 4.00
N LEU A 58 -5.16 -14.05 4.89
CA LEU A 58 -4.08 -14.01 5.90
C LEU A 58 -4.02 -15.30 6.74
N SER A 59 -5.15 -15.98 6.93
CA SER A 59 -5.22 -17.30 7.56
C SER A 59 -4.49 -18.38 6.75
N ASP A 60 -4.60 -18.35 5.43
CA ASP A 60 -3.93 -19.31 4.55
C ASP A 60 -2.42 -19.12 4.58
N ILE A 61 -1.95 -17.87 4.58
CA ILE A 61 -0.53 -17.54 4.75
C ILE A 61 -0.03 -18.04 6.12
N ARG A 62 -0.77 -17.77 7.20
CA ARG A 62 -0.39 -18.23 8.55
C ARG A 62 -0.30 -19.74 8.65
N LYS A 63 -1.18 -20.46 7.93
CA LYS A 63 -1.18 -21.92 7.89
C LYS A 63 0.06 -22.45 7.16
N VAL A 64 0.35 -21.94 5.97
CA VAL A 64 1.54 -22.32 5.18
C VAL A 64 2.82 -22.02 5.96
N VAL A 65 2.94 -20.82 6.54
CA VAL A 65 4.10 -20.46 7.36
C VAL A 65 4.24 -21.40 8.57
N ARG A 66 3.15 -21.77 9.25
CA ARG A 66 3.22 -22.71 10.38
C ARG A 66 3.62 -24.11 9.94
N GLU A 67 3.08 -24.60 8.83
CA GLU A 67 3.37 -25.95 8.31
C GLU A 67 4.83 -26.04 7.80
N GLU A 68 5.33 -25.02 7.11
CA GLU A 68 6.70 -24.98 6.55
C GLU A 68 7.78 -24.64 7.59
N PHE A 69 7.48 -23.82 8.62
CA PHE A 69 8.45 -23.54 9.70
C PHE A 69 8.49 -24.63 10.78
N GLN A 70 7.48 -25.50 10.88
CA GLN A 70 7.51 -26.65 11.81
C GLN A 70 8.43 -27.78 11.32
N THR A 71 8.65 -27.90 10.01
CA THR A 71 9.60 -28.88 9.46
C THR A 71 11.07 -28.42 9.54
N ALA A 72 11.32 -27.13 9.79
CA ALA A 72 12.65 -26.57 10.05
C ALA A 72 13.03 -26.51 11.54
N ALA A 73 12.12 -26.85 12.45
CA ALA A 73 12.41 -26.95 13.88
C ALA A 73 13.16 -28.25 14.21
N ILE A 74 14.34 -28.41 13.63
CA ILE A 74 15.40 -29.19 14.27
C ILE A 74 15.74 -28.42 15.54
N THR A 75 15.47 -29.04 16.67
CA THR A 75 15.84 -28.65 18.03
C THR A 75 17.13 -27.83 18.09
N LEU A 76 17.01 -26.51 18.27
CA LEU A 76 18.10 -25.68 18.78
C LEU A 76 17.69 -25.21 20.17
N PRO A 77 18.52 -25.44 21.20
CA PRO A 77 18.28 -24.84 22.51
C PRO A 77 18.27 -23.33 22.32
N ILE A 78 17.24 -22.67 22.85
CA ILE A 78 17.10 -21.22 22.86
C ILE A 78 18.31 -20.68 23.64
N ALA A 79 19.33 -20.22 22.90
CA ALA A 79 20.46 -19.50 23.46
C ALA A 79 20.00 -18.05 23.72
N THR A 80 19.60 -17.80 24.96
CA THR A 80 19.21 -16.50 25.52
C THR A 80 20.43 -15.60 25.80
N GLU A 81 21.27 -15.31 24.80
CA GLU A 81 22.48 -14.48 25.02
C GLU A 81 22.58 -13.22 24.14
N ASN A 82 21.77 -13.05 23.09
CA ASN A 82 21.97 -11.94 22.14
C ASN A 82 21.02 -10.72 22.29
N GLU A 83 20.01 -10.75 23.17
CA GLU A 83 19.11 -9.59 23.36
C GLU A 83 19.63 -8.56 24.39
N ALA A 84 20.54 -8.97 25.28
CA ALA A 84 21.02 -8.09 26.34
C ALA A 84 22.05 -7.05 25.87
N GLU A 85 22.83 -7.34 24.82
CA GLU A 85 23.86 -6.41 24.34
C GLU A 85 23.30 -5.33 23.38
N LEU A 86 22.25 -5.62 22.60
CA LEU A 86 21.65 -4.62 21.69
C LEU A 86 20.80 -3.56 22.40
N SER A 87 20.24 -3.88 23.57
CA SER A 87 19.32 -2.96 24.28
C SER A 87 20.02 -1.80 24.98
N ASN A 88 21.31 -1.95 25.30
CA ASN A 88 22.07 -0.95 26.06
C ASN A 88 22.59 0.17 25.14
N ASP A 89 23.07 -0.16 23.94
CA ASP A 89 23.70 0.82 23.05
C ASP A 89 22.70 1.75 22.33
N ILE A 90 21.48 1.30 22.06
CA ILE A 90 20.50 2.11 21.32
C ILE A 90 19.79 3.12 22.23
N SER A 91 19.70 2.82 23.53
CA SER A 91 19.00 3.68 24.50
C SER A 91 19.79 4.93 24.91
N GLU A 92 21.11 4.94 24.67
CA GLU A 92 22.00 6.06 24.99
C GLU A 92 22.22 7.05 23.83
N LEU A 93 21.71 6.74 22.63
CA LEU A 93 21.86 7.61 21.48
C LEU A 93 20.81 8.72 21.51
N ASP A 94 21.27 9.98 21.49
CA ASP A 94 20.40 11.14 21.38
C ASP A 94 19.59 11.05 20.06
N PRO A 95 18.25 10.99 20.12
CA PRO A 95 17.42 10.88 18.92
C PRO A 95 17.67 12.02 17.93
N LYS A 96 18.14 13.19 18.41
CA LYS A 96 18.48 14.31 17.55
C LYS A 96 19.76 14.06 16.73
N ALA A 97 20.76 13.41 17.32
CA ALA A 97 21.99 13.04 16.62
C ALA A 97 21.73 11.96 15.55
N VAL A 98 20.82 11.03 15.83
CA VAL A 98 20.36 10.03 14.86
C VAL A 98 19.66 10.70 13.68
N LEU A 99 18.77 11.66 13.96
CA LEU A 99 18.03 12.38 12.92
C LEU A 99 18.95 13.26 12.05
N ASP A 100 19.95 13.91 12.65
CA ASP A 100 20.91 14.76 11.93
C ASP A 100 21.79 13.93 10.98
N SER A 101 22.20 12.74 11.42
CA SER A 101 22.98 11.78 10.61
C SER A 101 22.22 11.30 9.38
N LEU A 102 20.90 11.14 9.49
CA LEU A 102 20.05 10.72 8.38
C LEU A 102 19.84 11.85 7.36
N SER A 103 19.88 13.11 7.79
CA SER A 103 19.71 14.27 6.90
C SER A 103 20.89 14.49 5.93
N MET A 104 22.05 13.87 6.18
CA MET A 104 23.19 13.89 5.24
C MET A 104 22.97 13.02 3.99
N PHE A 105 21.94 12.19 3.96
CA PHE A 105 21.66 11.28 2.85
C PHE A 105 20.57 11.80 1.88
N ASP A 106 20.04 13.00 2.11
CA ASP A 106 19.10 13.71 1.21
C ASP A 106 19.81 14.63 0.20
#